data_AF-A0A2N2N9S2-F1
#
_entry.id   AF-A0A2N2N9S2-F1
#
_cell.length_a   1.000
_cell.length_b   1.000
_cell.length_c   1.000
_cell.angle_alpha   90.00
_cell.angle_beta   90.00
_cell.angle_gamma   90.00
#
_symmetry.space_group_name_H-M   'P 1'
#
loop_
_entity.id
_entity.type
_entity.pdbx_description
1 polymer ?
#
loop_
_entity_poly.entity_id
_entity_poly.type
_entity_poly.pdbx_seq_one_letter_code
_entity_poly.pdbx_strand_id
1 'polypeptide(L)'
;MAIPEFVLRKLVVPGSIKKQGSGFSFIINNTFAPATITRFELFNFNTLIPGESVTFSSSITPEQKATEITPENPILTPVGIEILVSVENQHLTENIVVKANTKEVGEIIFSLAQKKETKKFKKIKPYLLTRFSTPLEARIKIDLSKSAPAASPFLLGQFVEHLERCVYDGIWTSDGASLRQDTLELIKQLNPPMIRYPGGNFASGYHWEDGIGPKSARPSRHDAAWQAEEINQVGTDEFLAFCELIGTEPVFCVNDGSGTPEEAARWVAYCNDPATTEQGKRRAANGHAEPYNVKYWGIGNEVWGAWQIGTTSADEYTKRLLRFIKAMRAVDPGIKLVAVGNHPHSTDKNDPAALWNKEVLTKAGDQIDYLSWHIYQPDTEGWQDLPDPHELFKSVCAAPLDIEQFCSTIESEIEQYSPNKGVLQALDEWNLWLPPLPGESSMHQVTYTMRDALYAASTLAVFYRKCKTLGMANLAQLVNVLPLIKTDSKTAIATSIFFPFLLFNQMESKVVNTICQSPTFDSQAMGINITAHENVPWLDQLVTISEDQRRITLLLVNRMPENRMKVVFSLPASPVSSLEISSSHPLDANTLDTPYKVKIQDGPKPKKQNGDWQVMLKPASVTLLEFKRD
;
A
#
# COMPACT_ATOMS: atom_id res chain seq x y z
N MET A 1 33.38 -2.16 -30.98
CA MET A 1 32.11 -2.24 -30.21
C MET A 1 32.15 -1.05 -29.27
N ALA A 2 31.22 -0.09 -29.37
CA ALA A 2 31.30 1.14 -28.58
C ALA A 2 31.03 0.84 -27.10
N ILE A 3 31.95 1.25 -26.21
CA ILE A 3 31.76 1.09 -24.77
C ILE A 3 30.65 2.05 -24.31
N PRO A 4 29.65 1.60 -23.54
CA PRO A 4 28.57 2.48 -23.08
C PRO A 4 29.08 3.70 -22.29
N GLU A 5 28.53 4.88 -22.57
CA GLU A 5 29.00 6.17 -22.00
C GLU A 5 29.05 6.16 -20.46
N PHE A 6 28.13 5.48 -19.78
CA PHE A 6 28.10 5.42 -18.32
C PHE A 6 29.29 4.66 -17.71
N VAL A 7 29.89 3.73 -18.46
CA VAL A 7 31.12 3.01 -18.07
C VAL A 7 32.32 3.94 -18.23
N LEU A 8 32.32 4.75 -19.29
CA LEU A 8 33.39 5.71 -19.63
C LEU A 8 33.41 6.94 -18.73
N ARG A 9 32.24 7.39 -18.21
CA ARG A 9 32.14 8.47 -17.23
C ARG A 9 32.91 8.19 -15.92
N LYS A 10 33.25 6.92 -15.65
CA LYS A 10 34.10 6.53 -14.51
C LYS A 10 35.60 6.70 -14.76
N LEU A 11 36.01 6.92 -16.02
CA LEU A 11 37.41 7.20 -16.35
C LEU A 11 37.82 8.63 -15.95
N VAL A 12 36.88 9.57 -15.92
CA VAL A 12 37.16 10.93 -15.42
C VAL A 12 36.89 10.95 -13.93
N VAL A 13 37.86 11.39 -13.14
CA VAL A 13 37.67 11.52 -11.69
C VAL A 13 36.62 12.62 -11.43
N PRO A 14 35.46 12.31 -10.83
CA PRO A 14 34.40 13.29 -10.65
C PRO A 14 34.87 14.49 -9.82
N GLY A 15 34.70 15.70 -10.36
CA GLY A 15 35.13 16.94 -9.69
C GLY A 15 36.61 17.28 -9.82
N SER A 16 37.38 16.53 -10.62
CA SER A 16 38.80 16.84 -10.89
C SER A 16 39.03 18.02 -11.83
N ILE A 17 38.00 18.48 -12.54
CA ILE A 17 38.10 19.60 -13.49
C ILE A 17 38.40 20.90 -12.73
N LYS A 18 39.55 21.51 -13.00
CA LYS A 18 39.98 22.77 -12.39
C LYS A 18 40.39 23.77 -13.47
N LYS A 19 39.90 25.01 -13.39
CA LYS A 19 40.38 26.12 -14.22
C LYS A 19 41.82 26.47 -13.81
N GLN A 20 42.72 26.66 -14.78
CA GLN A 20 44.12 27.02 -14.56
C GLN A 20 44.54 28.13 -15.53
N GLY A 21 44.75 29.35 -15.04
CA GLY A 21 45.13 30.49 -15.90
C GLY A 21 44.16 30.72 -17.05
N SER A 22 44.66 30.77 -18.29
CA SER A 22 43.89 30.86 -19.53
C SER A 22 43.26 29.51 -19.98
N GLY A 23 43.46 28.44 -19.21
CA GLY A 23 43.17 27.06 -19.53
C GLY A 23 42.41 26.29 -18.44
N PHE A 24 42.46 24.96 -18.50
CA PHE A 24 41.89 24.07 -17.49
C PHE A 24 42.62 22.73 -17.43
N SER A 25 42.34 21.95 -16.39
CA SER A 25 42.92 20.62 -16.20
C SER A 25 41.86 19.66 -15.67
N PHE A 26 42.03 18.36 -15.87
CA PHE A 26 41.20 17.31 -15.27
C PHE A 26 41.99 16.01 -15.15
N ILE A 27 41.47 15.07 -14.38
CA ILE A 27 42.15 13.80 -14.11
C ILE A 27 41.40 12.66 -14.79
N ILE A 28 42.15 11.84 -15.52
CA ILE A 28 41.72 10.53 -16.00
C ILE A 28 42.30 9.48 -15.05
N ASN A 29 41.45 8.58 -14.54
CA ASN A 29 41.84 7.43 -13.74
C ASN A 29 41.16 6.18 -14.29
N ASN A 30 41.95 5.31 -14.89
CA ASN A 30 41.46 4.03 -15.39
C ASN A 30 41.24 3.07 -14.22
N THR A 31 40.01 2.65 -13.97
CA THR A 31 39.67 1.77 -12.83
C THR A 31 39.29 0.35 -13.25
N PHE A 32 39.38 0.04 -14.55
CA PHE A 32 38.79 -1.18 -15.11
C PHE A 32 39.84 -2.19 -15.60
N ALA A 33 40.61 -1.84 -16.64
CA ALA A 33 41.67 -2.68 -17.20
C ALA A 33 42.71 -1.79 -17.90
N PRO A 34 44.02 -2.12 -17.88
CA PRO A 34 45.04 -1.28 -18.52
C PRO A 34 44.72 -1.02 -19.99
N ALA A 35 44.91 0.23 -20.45
CA ALA A 35 44.66 0.60 -21.84
C ALA A 35 45.78 1.49 -22.41
N THR A 36 45.98 1.41 -23.72
CA THR A 36 47.06 2.10 -24.44
C THR A 36 46.46 3.10 -25.42
N ILE A 37 46.54 4.39 -25.09
CA ILE A 37 46.00 5.48 -25.92
C ILE A 37 46.99 5.77 -27.05
N THR A 38 46.52 5.70 -28.29
CA THR A 38 47.31 5.93 -29.53
C THR A 38 46.92 7.20 -30.26
N ARG A 39 45.79 7.82 -29.88
CA ARG A 39 45.37 9.15 -30.34
C ARG A 39 44.46 9.75 -29.28
N PHE A 40 44.58 11.04 -29.02
CA PHE A 40 43.70 11.75 -28.11
C PHE A 40 43.30 13.11 -28.69
N GLU A 41 42.00 13.38 -28.69
CA GLU A 41 41.42 14.62 -29.16
C GLU A 41 40.44 15.18 -28.15
N LEU A 42 40.47 16.50 -28.02
CA LEU A 42 39.66 17.25 -27.07
C LEU A 42 38.85 18.27 -27.86
N PHE A 43 37.53 18.22 -27.73
CA PHE A 43 36.63 19.14 -28.41
C PHE A 43 35.96 20.05 -27.39
N ASN A 44 35.96 21.33 -27.70
CA ASN A 44 35.15 22.32 -27.02
C ASN A 44 33.89 22.55 -27.86
N PHE A 45 32.74 22.04 -27.41
CA PHE A 45 31.57 21.80 -28.26
C PHE A 45 31.95 21.00 -29.52
N ASN A 46 31.98 21.65 -30.69
CA ASN A 46 32.32 21.04 -31.98
C ASN A 46 33.67 21.51 -32.53
N THR A 47 34.43 22.32 -31.78
CA THR A 47 35.72 22.85 -32.18
C THR A 47 36.83 22.01 -31.57
N LEU A 48 37.71 21.45 -32.41
CA LEU A 48 38.88 20.71 -31.96
C LEU A 48 39.86 21.67 -31.26
N ILE A 49 40.27 21.31 -30.04
CA ILE A 49 41.34 21.99 -29.32
C ILE A 49 42.68 21.56 -29.94
N PRO A 50 43.58 22.50 -30.28
CA PRO A 50 44.90 22.17 -30.78
C PRO A 50 45.66 21.26 -29.82
N GLY A 51 46.12 20.10 -30.29
CA GLY A 51 46.79 19.11 -29.44
C GLY A 51 48.09 19.61 -28.81
N GLU A 52 48.72 20.64 -29.38
CA GLU A 52 49.90 21.32 -28.82
C GLU A 52 49.63 22.08 -27.51
N SER A 53 48.35 22.36 -27.26
CA SER A 53 47.83 23.00 -26.05
C SER A 53 47.34 21.99 -25.02
N VAL A 54 47.41 20.68 -25.30
CA VAL A 54 46.96 19.61 -24.41
C VAL A 54 48.16 18.76 -24.00
N THR A 55 48.37 18.63 -22.69
CA THR A 55 49.52 17.90 -22.13
C THR A 55 49.07 16.86 -21.11
N PHE A 56 49.72 15.70 -21.13
CA PHE A 56 49.48 14.58 -20.24
C PHE A 56 50.66 14.40 -19.30
N SER A 57 50.40 14.19 -18.02
CA SER A 57 51.43 13.82 -17.04
C SER A 57 50.87 12.85 -16.01
N SER A 58 51.71 11.94 -15.51
CA SER A 58 51.35 11.04 -14.41
C SER A 58 52.57 10.76 -13.53
N SER A 59 52.39 10.00 -12.45
CA SER A 59 53.50 9.59 -11.58
C SER A 59 54.50 8.64 -12.27
N ILE A 60 54.16 8.09 -13.43
CA ILE A 60 54.96 7.08 -14.15
C ILE A 60 55.20 7.42 -15.63
N THR A 61 54.53 8.45 -16.15
CA THR A 61 54.66 8.91 -17.53
C THR A 61 55.17 10.35 -17.50
N PRO A 62 56.33 10.63 -18.12
CA PRO A 62 56.81 12.00 -18.30
C PRO A 62 55.78 12.87 -19.01
N GLU A 63 55.89 14.18 -18.83
CA GLU A 63 55.01 15.14 -19.49
C GLU A 63 55.10 15.01 -21.02
N GLN A 64 53.97 14.76 -21.68
CA GLN A 64 53.87 14.50 -23.12
C GLN A 64 52.70 15.27 -23.73
N LYS A 65 52.91 15.90 -24.90
CA LYS A 65 51.83 16.63 -25.58
C LYS A 65 50.90 15.68 -26.34
N ALA A 66 49.63 16.07 -26.52
CA ALA A 66 48.67 15.26 -27.26
C ALA A 66 49.10 15.00 -28.71
N THR A 67 49.81 15.95 -29.33
CA THR A 67 50.41 15.82 -30.68
C THR A 67 51.48 14.74 -30.77
N GLU A 68 52.09 14.37 -29.65
CA GLU A 68 53.14 13.35 -29.58
C GLU A 68 52.56 11.96 -29.35
N ILE A 69 51.26 11.84 -29.10
CA ILE A 69 50.56 10.56 -28.89
C ILE A 69 50.19 9.99 -30.25
N THR A 70 50.95 8.98 -30.68
CA THR A 70 50.71 8.25 -31.94
C THR A 70 50.72 6.74 -31.67
N PRO A 71 50.33 5.89 -32.64
CA PRO A 71 50.47 4.44 -32.50
C PRO A 71 51.91 3.97 -32.18
N GLU A 72 52.90 4.71 -32.65
CA GLU A 72 54.35 4.51 -32.46
C GLU A 72 54.87 5.09 -31.15
N ASN A 73 54.18 6.09 -30.57
CA ASN A 73 54.51 6.71 -29.29
C ASN A 73 53.27 6.86 -28.38
N PRO A 74 52.69 5.74 -27.89
CA PRO A 74 51.42 5.76 -27.17
C PRO A 74 51.57 6.10 -25.67
N ILE A 75 50.47 6.48 -25.04
CA ILE A 75 50.39 6.65 -23.58
C ILE A 75 49.75 5.42 -22.94
N LEU A 76 50.42 4.86 -21.93
CA LEU A 76 49.87 3.79 -21.12
C LEU A 76 48.97 4.37 -20.01
N THR A 77 47.81 3.75 -19.80
CA THR A 77 46.86 4.08 -18.73
C THR A 77 46.66 2.87 -17.81
N PRO A 78 47.57 2.62 -16.86
CA PRO A 78 47.41 1.49 -15.93
C PRO A 78 46.22 1.68 -15.00
N VAL A 79 45.73 0.59 -14.45
CA VAL A 79 44.63 0.63 -13.48
C VAL A 79 45.10 1.33 -12.20
N GLY A 80 44.34 2.33 -11.76
CA GLY A 80 44.56 3.04 -10.50
C GLY A 80 45.63 4.13 -10.54
N ILE A 81 46.17 4.47 -11.72
CA ILE A 81 47.10 5.59 -11.89
C ILE A 81 46.35 6.80 -12.46
N GLU A 82 46.46 7.92 -11.76
CA GLU A 82 45.89 9.19 -12.19
C GLU A 82 46.76 9.85 -13.25
N ILE A 83 46.14 10.22 -14.36
CA ILE A 83 46.76 10.98 -15.45
C ILE A 83 46.13 12.36 -15.44
N LEU A 84 46.97 13.37 -15.18
CA LEU A 84 46.60 14.76 -15.28
C LEU A 84 46.63 15.18 -16.75
N VAL A 85 45.49 15.65 -17.25
CA VAL A 85 45.38 16.29 -18.55
C VAL A 85 45.26 17.80 -18.33
N SER A 86 46.23 18.55 -18.83
CA SER A 86 46.27 20.01 -18.76
C SER A 86 46.02 20.59 -20.15
N VAL A 87 45.20 21.63 -20.22
CA VAL A 87 44.82 22.33 -21.45
C VAL A 87 45.12 23.81 -21.27
N GLU A 88 46.03 24.36 -22.07
CA GLU A 88 46.43 25.76 -22.02
C GLU A 88 45.64 26.62 -23.03
N ASN A 89 45.48 27.91 -22.74
CA ASN A 89 44.91 28.91 -23.67
C ASN A 89 43.52 28.55 -24.26
N GLN A 90 42.72 27.77 -23.53
CA GLN A 90 41.37 27.37 -23.91
C GLN A 90 40.40 27.57 -22.76
N HIS A 91 39.32 28.29 -23.01
CA HIS A 91 38.28 28.47 -22.00
C HIS A 91 37.45 27.20 -21.80
N LEU A 92 37.35 26.75 -20.55
CA LEU A 92 36.45 25.66 -20.14
C LEU A 92 34.98 26.08 -20.33
N THR A 93 34.24 25.34 -21.16
CA THR A 93 32.79 25.50 -21.40
C THR A 93 31.99 24.36 -20.77
N GLU A 94 30.66 24.41 -20.89
CA GLU A 94 29.75 23.41 -20.29
C GLU A 94 29.81 22.03 -20.99
N ASN A 95 30.31 21.96 -22.22
CA ASN A 95 30.35 20.74 -23.03
C ASN A 95 31.74 20.53 -23.65
N ILE A 96 32.60 19.86 -22.88
CA ILE A 96 33.88 19.35 -23.37
C ILE A 96 33.73 17.87 -23.72
N VAL A 97 34.12 17.47 -24.92
CA VAL A 97 34.07 16.08 -25.38
C VAL A 97 35.49 15.56 -25.58
N VAL A 98 35.76 14.38 -25.02
CA VAL A 98 37.02 13.66 -25.17
C VAL A 98 36.81 12.52 -26.17
N LYS A 99 37.70 12.42 -27.16
CA LYS A 99 37.84 11.25 -28.02
C LYS A 99 39.23 10.65 -27.85
N ALA A 100 39.31 9.36 -27.54
CA ALA A 100 40.58 8.66 -27.41
C ALA A 100 40.53 7.34 -28.19
N ASN A 101 41.52 7.11 -29.06
CA ASN A 101 41.72 5.80 -29.66
C ASN A 101 42.64 4.98 -28.79
N THR A 102 42.23 3.75 -28.52
CA THR A 102 43.00 2.77 -27.75
C THR A 102 43.36 1.56 -28.61
N LYS A 103 44.48 0.90 -28.32
CA LYS A 103 44.87 -0.35 -29.01
C LYS A 103 43.89 -1.49 -28.69
N GLU A 104 43.32 -1.49 -27.49
CA GLU A 104 42.57 -2.61 -26.95
C GLU A 104 41.10 -2.63 -27.39
N VAL A 105 40.45 -1.47 -27.44
CA VAL A 105 38.98 -1.39 -27.65
C VAL A 105 38.56 -0.41 -28.74
N GLY A 106 39.52 0.25 -29.40
CA GLY A 106 39.25 1.22 -30.47
C GLY A 106 38.92 2.62 -29.94
N GLU A 107 38.12 3.39 -30.69
CA GLU A 107 37.72 4.75 -30.33
C GLU A 107 36.75 4.76 -29.14
N ILE A 108 37.01 5.68 -28.21
CA ILE A 108 36.24 5.93 -27.01
C ILE A 108 35.84 7.40 -27.00
N ILE A 109 34.56 7.70 -26.78
CA ILE A 109 34.03 9.07 -26.73
C ILE A 109 33.23 9.28 -25.44
N PHE A 110 33.51 10.36 -24.70
CA PHE A 110 32.73 10.76 -23.52
C PHE A 110 32.79 12.27 -23.25
N SER A 111 31.85 12.79 -22.47
CA SER A 111 31.77 14.22 -22.11
C SER A 111 32.25 14.51 -20.69
N LEU A 112 32.93 15.65 -20.50
CA LEU A 112 33.28 16.17 -19.17
C LEU A 112 32.14 17.05 -18.65
N ALA A 113 31.17 16.46 -17.96
CA ALA A 113 30.09 17.23 -17.35
C ALA A 113 30.58 18.01 -16.13
N GLN A 114 30.54 19.35 -16.16
CA GLN A 114 30.79 20.14 -14.96
C GLN A 114 29.62 19.93 -13.99
N LYS A 115 29.88 19.48 -12.76
CA LYS A 115 28.90 19.62 -11.69
C LYS A 115 28.55 21.10 -11.62
N LYS A 116 27.30 21.48 -11.90
CA LYS A 116 26.80 22.83 -11.61
C LYS A 116 27.19 23.14 -10.16
N GLU A 117 28.09 24.10 -9.97
CA GLU A 117 28.21 24.76 -8.67
C GLU A 117 26.88 25.49 -8.46
N THR A 118 25.91 24.79 -7.89
CA THR A 118 24.84 25.45 -7.18
C THR A 118 25.54 26.26 -6.11
N LYS A 119 25.62 27.59 -6.28
CA LYS A 119 25.91 28.50 -5.18
C LYS A 119 25.17 27.94 -3.98
N LYS A 120 25.90 27.49 -2.95
CA LYS A 120 25.32 27.31 -1.63
C LYS A 120 25.00 28.72 -1.14
N PHE A 121 23.91 29.29 -1.64
CA PHE A 121 22.98 29.88 -0.71
C PHE A 121 22.83 28.84 0.39
N LYS A 122 22.99 29.22 1.66
CA LYS A 122 22.34 28.44 2.70
C LYS A 122 20.90 28.34 2.20
N LYS A 123 20.52 27.22 1.60
CA LYS A 123 19.12 26.94 1.31
C LYS A 123 18.52 27.10 2.68
N ILE A 124 17.76 28.17 2.88
CA ILE A 124 16.84 28.23 3.98
C ILE A 124 16.06 26.94 3.77
N LYS A 125 16.31 25.94 4.62
CA LYS A 125 15.61 24.68 4.49
C LYS A 125 14.13 25.06 4.52
N PRO A 126 13.26 24.55 3.64
CA PRO A 126 11.86 25.01 3.57
C PRO A 126 11.18 25.05 4.95
N TYR A 127 11.58 24.16 5.86
CA TYR A 127 11.08 24.16 7.25
C TYR A 127 11.49 25.36 8.12
N LEU A 128 12.52 26.13 7.76
CA LEU A 128 12.88 27.40 8.42
C LEU A 128 11.90 28.53 8.04
N LEU A 129 11.11 28.37 6.97
CA LEU A 129 9.99 29.25 6.63
C LEU A 129 8.65 28.79 7.23
N THR A 130 8.50 27.53 7.64
CA THR A 130 7.24 27.00 8.24
C THR A 130 7.09 27.25 9.75
N ARG A 131 7.97 28.06 10.36
CA ARG A 131 7.77 28.56 11.74
C ARG A 131 7.00 29.89 11.82
N PHE A 132 6.58 30.46 10.68
CA PHE A 132 5.88 31.75 10.65
C PHE A 132 4.38 31.67 10.31
N SER A 133 3.83 30.51 9.93
CA SER A 133 2.36 30.37 9.82
C SER A 133 1.76 30.16 11.20
N THR A 134 0.78 31.00 11.55
CA THR A 134 -0.06 30.78 12.73
C THR A 134 -0.70 29.40 12.61
N PRO A 135 -0.55 28.52 13.62
CA PRO A 135 -1.20 27.22 13.59
C PRO A 135 -2.71 27.37 13.39
N LEU A 136 -3.30 26.50 12.57
CA LEU A 136 -4.75 26.37 12.52
C LEU A 136 -5.26 25.92 13.90
N GLU A 137 -6.47 26.29 14.26
CA GLU A 137 -7.08 25.86 15.52
C GLU A 137 -8.33 25.04 15.23
N ALA A 138 -8.43 23.87 15.87
CA ALA A 138 -9.61 23.02 15.88
C ALA A 138 -10.03 22.72 17.31
N ARG A 139 -11.32 22.46 17.52
CA ARG A 139 -11.92 22.20 18.82
C ARG A 139 -12.77 20.93 18.77
N ILE A 140 -12.59 20.05 19.76
CA ILE A 140 -13.39 18.83 19.90
C ILE A 140 -14.16 18.89 21.20
N LYS A 141 -15.47 18.69 21.12
CA LYS A 141 -16.33 18.41 22.27
C LYS A 141 -16.56 16.91 22.36
N ILE A 142 -16.23 16.32 23.50
CA ILE A 142 -16.31 14.88 23.76
C ILE A 142 -17.44 14.63 24.77
N ASP A 143 -18.42 13.79 24.43
CA ASP A 143 -19.53 13.42 25.31
C ASP A 143 -19.40 11.96 25.78
N LEU A 144 -18.69 11.75 26.89
CA LEU A 144 -18.47 10.43 27.49
C LEU A 144 -19.76 9.76 28.00
N SER A 145 -20.88 10.49 28.10
CA SER A 145 -22.15 9.89 28.53
C SER A 145 -22.85 9.09 27.43
N LYS A 146 -22.41 9.23 26.17
CA LYS A 146 -22.97 8.56 25.01
C LYS A 146 -21.88 7.79 24.29
N SER A 147 -21.95 6.46 24.36
CA SER A 147 -21.12 5.57 23.55
C SER A 147 -21.96 4.68 22.65
N ALA A 148 -21.43 4.39 21.47
CA ALA A 148 -21.95 3.39 20.56
C ALA A 148 -21.59 1.97 21.07
N PRO A 149 -22.17 0.92 20.47
CA PRO A 149 -21.71 -0.45 20.68
C PRO A 149 -20.20 -0.59 20.42
N ALA A 150 -19.61 -1.64 20.99
CA ALA A 150 -18.21 -1.97 20.73
C ALA A 150 -18.02 -2.30 19.24
N ALA A 151 -17.05 -1.63 18.62
CA ALA A 151 -16.66 -1.92 17.26
C ALA A 151 -16.12 -3.35 17.15
N SER A 152 -16.56 -4.05 16.11
CA SER A 152 -16.06 -5.39 15.79
C SER A 152 -14.56 -5.32 15.52
N PRO A 153 -13.72 -6.22 16.08
CA PRO A 153 -12.31 -6.28 15.73
C PRO A 153 -12.14 -6.57 14.23
N PHE A 154 -13.07 -7.30 13.60
CA PHE A 154 -13.01 -7.65 12.18
C PHE A 154 -13.07 -6.46 11.22
N LEU A 155 -13.28 -5.24 11.70
CA LEU A 155 -13.10 -4.02 10.92
C LEU A 155 -11.63 -3.77 10.53
N LEU A 156 -10.68 -4.46 11.16
CA LEU A 156 -9.25 -4.41 10.85
C LEU A 156 -8.78 -5.62 10.02
N GLY A 157 -9.72 -6.35 9.40
CA GLY A 157 -9.44 -7.53 8.61
C GLY A 157 -8.60 -7.24 7.37
N GLN A 158 -8.03 -8.31 6.81
CA GLN A 158 -7.14 -8.27 5.65
C GLN A 158 -7.62 -9.23 4.58
N PHE A 159 -7.10 -9.09 3.37
CA PHE A 159 -7.46 -9.93 2.24
C PHE A 159 -6.21 -10.50 1.57
N VAL A 160 -6.24 -11.81 1.30
CA VAL A 160 -5.20 -12.56 0.58
C VAL A 160 -5.86 -13.29 -0.58
N GLU A 161 -5.55 -12.85 -1.79
CA GLU A 161 -5.90 -13.54 -3.03
C GLU A 161 -4.70 -14.26 -3.62
N HIS A 162 -4.96 -15.36 -4.32
CA HIS A 162 -4.02 -15.92 -5.29
C HIS A 162 -3.92 -15.00 -6.53
N LEU A 163 -3.29 -13.85 -6.32
CA LEU A 163 -3.07 -12.80 -7.30
C LEU A 163 -1.61 -12.36 -7.26
N GLU A 164 -0.95 -12.42 -8.41
CA GLU A 164 0.45 -12.05 -8.61
C GLU A 164 1.36 -12.62 -7.50
N ARG A 165 1.96 -11.75 -6.71
CA ARG A 165 2.93 -12.10 -5.66
C ARG A 165 2.36 -11.96 -4.25
N CYS A 166 1.04 -11.99 -4.08
CA CYS A 166 0.44 -11.91 -2.74
C CYS A 166 0.74 -13.18 -1.93
N VAL A 167 0.46 -14.35 -2.50
CA VAL A 167 0.75 -15.66 -1.90
C VAL A 167 2.22 -16.03 -2.11
N TYR A 168 2.60 -16.33 -3.35
CA TYR A 168 3.96 -16.75 -3.72
C TYR A 168 4.90 -15.55 -3.84
N ASP A 169 6.11 -15.65 -3.28
CA ASP A 169 7.06 -14.55 -3.10
C ASP A 169 6.56 -13.38 -2.22
N GLY A 170 5.38 -13.51 -1.61
CA GLY A 170 4.79 -12.55 -0.68
C GLY A 170 4.75 -13.09 0.74
N ILE A 171 3.73 -13.88 1.06
CA ILE A 171 3.57 -14.54 2.36
C ILE A 171 4.38 -15.86 2.41
N TRP A 172 4.35 -16.63 1.34
CA TRP A 172 5.13 -17.85 1.17
C TRP A 172 6.33 -17.64 0.25
N THR A 173 7.30 -18.54 0.32
CA THR A 173 8.36 -18.68 -0.68
C THR A 173 7.77 -18.96 -2.07
N SER A 174 8.53 -18.70 -3.13
CA SER A 174 8.08 -18.90 -4.53
C SER A 174 7.52 -20.30 -4.81
N ASP A 175 8.04 -21.33 -4.13
CA ASP A 175 7.59 -22.73 -4.24
C ASP A 175 6.42 -23.08 -3.30
N GLY A 176 5.94 -22.13 -2.49
CA GLY A 176 4.90 -22.36 -1.48
C GLY A 176 5.32 -23.27 -0.33
N ALA A 177 6.61 -23.62 -0.21
CA ALA A 177 7.08 -24.62 0.76
C ALA A 177 7.13 -24.08 2.19
N SER A 178 7.41 -22.79 2.37
CA SER A 178 7.58 -22.18 3.69
C SER A 178 7.09 -20.74 3.73
N LEU A 179 6.73 -20.27 4.92
CA LEU A 179 6.41 -18.85 5.16
C LEU A 179 7.70 -18.01 5.11
N ARG A 180 7.62 -16.84 4.48
CA ARG A 180 8.65 -15.82 4.54
C ARG A 180 8.70 -15.20 5.93
N GLN A 181 9.82 -15.34 6.63
CA GLN A 181 9.92 -14.89 8.02
C GLN A 181 9.86 -13.36 8.17
N ASP A 182 10.51 -12.63 7.27
CA ASP A 182 10.47 -11.17 7.20
C ASP A 182 9.03 -10.65 7.01
N THR A 183 8.27 -11.28 6.10
CA THR A 183 6.84 -10.97 5.91
C THR A 183 6.02 -11.36 7.16
N LEU A 184 6.24 -12.55 7.71
CA LEU A 184 5.51 -13.05 8.88
C LEU A 184 5.70 -12.16 10.12
N GLU A 185 6.90 -11.62 10.33
CA GLU A 185 7.17 -10.68 11.43
C GLU A 185 6.34 -9.40 11.32
N LEU A 186 6.16 -8.87 10.11
CA LEU A 186 5.30 -7.71 9.87
C LEU A 186 3.82 -8.06 10.03
N ILE A 187 3.38 -9.23 9.56
CA ILE A 187 1.99 -9.69 9.74
C ILE A 187 1.66 -9.89 11.22
N LYS A 188 2.58 -10.46 12.01
CA LYS A 188 2.41 -10.61 13.47
C LYS A 188 2.33 -9.27 14.18
N GLN A 189 3.05 -8.25 13.72
CA GLN A 189 2.90 -6.89 14.25
C GLN A 189 1.55 -6.27 13.86
N LEU A 190 1.11 -6.49 12.61
CA LEU A 190 -0.20 -6.05 12.13
C LEU A 190 -1.34 -6.68 12.93
N ASN A 191 -1.15 -7.92 13.41
CA ASN A 191 -2.11 -8.68 14.21
C ASN A 191 -3.53 -8.66 13.61
N PRO A 192 -3.69 -9.11 12.35
CA PRO A 192 -5.00 -9.06 11.69
C PRO A 192 -5.98 -9.96 12.45
N PRO A 193 -7.17 -9.48 12.81
CA PRO A 193 -8.16 -10.29 13.51
C PRO A 193 -8.86 -11.28 12.58
N MET A 194 -8.83 -11.02 11.28
CA MET A 194 -9.46 -11.85 10.27
C MET A 194 -8.75 -11.71 8.91
N ILE A 195 -8.71 -12.80 8.13
CA ILE A 195 -8.19 -12.80 6.76
C ILE A 195 -9.17 -13.49 5.81
N ARG A 196 -9.56 -12.78 4.74
CA ARG A 196 -10.33 -13.32 3.62
C ARG A 196 -9.41 -14.04 2.62
N TYR A 197 -9.83 -15.20 2.10
CA TYR A 197 -9.07 -16.08 1.20
C TYR A 197 -10.02 -17.03 0.43
N PRO A 198 -9.67 -17.65 -0.71
CA PRO A 198 -8.46 -17.52 -1.53
C PRO A 198 -8.57 -16.40 -2.57
N GLY A 199 -9.66 -15.65 -2.55
CA GLY A 199 -9.79 -14.56 -3.48
C GLY A 199 -11.11 -13.82 -3.47
N GLY A 200 -11.04 -12.82 -4.33
CA GLY A 200 -12.13 -12.21 -5.06
C GLY A 200 -12.25 -12.99 -6.36
N ASN A 201 -11.79 -12.43 -7.48
CA ASN A 201 -11.99 -13.01 -8.82
C ASN A 201 -11.45 -14.45 -8.93
N PHE A 202 -10.31 -14.75 -8.32
CA PHE A 202 -9.71 -16.09 -8.33
C PHE A 202 -10.68 -17.17 -7.79
N ALA A 203 -11.45 -16.84 -6.75
CA ALA A 203 -12.33 -17.80 -6.09
C ALA A 203 -13.43 -18.35 -7.02
N SER A 204 -13.88 -17.57 -8.01
CA SER A 204 -14.95 -17.94 -8.95
C SER A 204 -14.56 -19.05 -9.95
N GLY A 205 -13.26 -19.35 -10.06
CA GLY A 205 -12.69 -20.42 -10.88
C GLY A 205 -11.97 -21.51 -10.08
N TYR A 206 -11.89 -21.36 -8.76
CA TYR A 206 -11.05 -22.20 -7.90
C TYR A 206 -11.79 -23.44 -7.39
N HIS A 207 -11.18 -24.61 -7.52
CA HIS A 207 -11.67 -25.85 -6.93
C HIS A 207 -10.82 -26.22 -5.72
N TRP A 208 -11.36 -26.05 -4.51
CA TRP A 208 -10.59 -26.15 -3.27
C TRP A 208 -9.93 -27.53 -3.07
N GLU A 209 -10.49 -28.59 -3.64
CA GLU A 209 -9.89 -29.93 -3.60
C GLU A 209 -8.54 -30.01 -4.32
N ASP A 210 -8.24 -29.11 -5.28
CA ASP A 210 -6.94 -29.04 -5.96
C ASP A 210 -5.83 -28.54 -5.02
N GLY A 211 -6.18 -27.80 -3.96
CA GLY A 211 -5.25 -27.21 -2.99
C GLY A 211 -4.98 -28.03 -1.73
N ILE A 212 -5.43 -29.28 -1.64
CA ILE A 212 -5.26 -30.13 -0.44
C ILE A 212 -4.56 -31.45 -0.74
N GLY A 213 -4.13 -32.15 0.32
CA GLY A 213 -3.42 -33.42 0.19
C GLY A 213 -1.96 -33.28 -0.23
N PRO A 214 -1.30 -34.37 -0.67
CA PRO A 214 0.13 -34.36 -0.97
C PRO A 214 0.47 -33.33 -2.06
N LYS A 215 1.34 -32.36 -1.73
CA LYS A 215 1.76 -31.27 -2.62
C LYS A 215 2.21 -31.72 -4.02
N SER A 216 2.90 -32.87 -4.10
CA SER A 216 3.37 -33.46 -5.35
C SER A 216 2.26 -34.02 -6.27
N ALA A 217 1.04 -34.20 -5.74
CA ALA A 217 -0.12 -34.68 -6.49
C ALA A 217 -1.11 -33.54 -6.83
N ARG A 218 -0.86 -32.33 -6.33
CA ARG A 218 -1.71 -31.17 -6.60
C ARG A 218 -1.48 -30.68 -8.04
N PRO A 219 -2.54 -30.37 -8.79
CA PRO A 219 -2.42 -29.97 -10.18
C PRO A 219 -2.04 -28.49 -10.31
N SER A 220 -1.24 -28.15 -11.32
CA SER A 220 -1.24 -26.79 -11.86
C SER A 220 -2.54 -26.52 -12.60
N ARG A 221 -3.11 -25.34 -12.41
CA ARG A 221 -4.32 -24.85 -13.09
C ARG A 221 -4.06 -23.52 -13.77
N HIS A 222 -4.81 -23.26 -14.84
CA HIS A 222 -4.88 -21.92 -15.41
C HIS A 222 -5.91 -21.13 -14.61
N ASP A 223 -5.48 -20.06 -13.96
CA ASP A 223 -6.36 -19.06 -13.39
C ASP A 223 -6.90 -18.15 -14.51
N ALA A 224 -8.19 -18.29 -14.79
CA ALA A 224 -8.86 -17.50 -15.81
C ALA A 224 -9.19 -16.06 -15.36
N ALA A 225 -9.17 -15.76 -14.06
CA ALA A 225 -9.37 -14.39 -13.57
C ALA A 225 -8.17 -13.52 -13.90
N TRP A 226 -6.96 -13.99 -13.56
CA TRP A 226 -5.73 -13.20 -13.70
C TRP A 226 -4.79 -13.69 -14.80
N GLN A 227 -5.23 -14.67 -15.59
CA GLN A 227 -4.49 -15.22 -16.74
C GLN A 227 -3.09 -15.72 -16.33
N ALA A 228 -3.03 -16.42 -15.20
CA ALA A 228 -1.81 -16.91 -14.58
C ALA A 228 -1.85 -18.42 -14.37
N GLU A 229 -0.69 -19.04 -14.13
CA GLU A 229 -0.62 -20.42 -13.65
C GLU A 229 -0.71 -20.44 -12.12
N GLU A 230 -1.65 -21.22 -11.57
CA GLU A 230 -1.75 -21.54 -10.15
C GLU A 230 -1.23 -22.96 -9.90
N ILE A 231 -0.18 -23.09 -9.09
CA ILE A 231 0.51 -24.35 -8.81
C ILE A 231 -0.06 -25.12 -7.60
N ASN A 232 -1.03 -24.55 -6.88
CA ASN A 232 -1.74 -25.09 -5.73
C ASN A 232 -0.85 -25.57 -4.57
N GLN A 233 0.36 -25.03 -4.45
CA GLN A 233 1.30 -25.41 -3.38
C GLN A 233 0.94 -24.80 -2.02
N VAL A 234 0.11 -23.76 -2.04
CA VAL A 234 -0.60 -23.21 -0.88
C VAL A 234 -2.09 -23.36 -1.14
N GLY A 235 -2.79 -24.07 -0.25
CA GLY A 235 -4.24 -24.19 -0.29
C GLY A 235 -4.84 -24.15 1.11
N THR A 236 -5.97 -24.85 1.30
CA THR A 236 -6.75 -24.82 2.55
C THR A 236 -5.90 -25.11 3.79
N ASP A 237 -5.15 -26.21 3.77
CA ASP A 237 -4.41 -26.67 4.96
C ASP A 237 -3.27 -25.69 5.32
N GLU A 238 -2.52 -25.19 4.33
CA GLU A 238 -1.44 -24.23 4.56
C GLU A 238 -1.95 -22.87 5.04
N PHE A 239 -3.06 -22.38 4.47
CA PHE A 239 -3.67 -21.12 4.88
C PHE A 239 -4.22 -21.20 6.31
N LEU A 240 -4.94 -22.28 6.65
CA LEU A 240 -5.50 -22.44 8.00
C LEU A 240 -4.41 -22.62 9.06
N ALA A 241 -3.34 -23.36 8.75
CA ALA A 241 -2.18 -23.45 9.65
C ALA A 241 -1.49 -22.09 9.84
N PHE A 242 -1.42 -21.27 8.78
CA PHE A 242 -0.95 -19.89 8.89
C PHE A 242 -1.87 -19.04 9.77
N CYS A 243 -3.19 -19.17 9.62
CA CYS A 243 -4.16 -18.46 10.46
C CYS A 243 -4.04 -18.84 11.94
N GLU A 244 -3.91 -20.13 12.26
CA GLU A 244 -3.66 -20.63 13.62
C GLU A 244 -2.36 -20.06 14.19
N LEU A 245 -1.29 -20.02 13.40
CA LEU A 245 0.03 -19.51 13.81
C LEU A 245 0.01 -18.04 14.24
N ILE A 246 -0.84 -17.22 13.62
CA ILE A 246 -0.95 -15.78 13.92
C ILE A 246 -2.19 -15.43 14.76
N GLY A 247 -3.04 -16.40 15.08
CA GLY A 247 -4.24 -16.20 15.88
C GLY A 247 -5.35 -15.40 15.17
N THR A 248 -5.51 -15.60 13.86
CA THR A 248 -6.52 -14.88 13.04
C THR A 248 -7.69 -15.78 12.66
N GLU A 249 -8.88 -15.21 12.50
CA GLU A 249 -10.06 -15.94 12.01
C GLU A 249 -10.06 -15.97 10.46
N PRO A 250 -10.18 -17.15 9.82
CA PRO A 250 -10.31 -17.24 8.37
C PRO A 250 -11.73 -16.91 7.90
N VAL A 251 -11.85 -16.24 6.75
CA VAL A 251 -13.08 -16.13 5.95
C VAL A 251 -12.83 -16.74 4.58
N PHE A 252 -13.53 -17.82 4.26
CA PHE A 252 -13.41 -18.41 2.92
C PHE A 252 -14.42 -17.83 1.94
N CYS A 253 -13.99 -17.48 0.74
CA CYS A 253 -14.89 -17.24 -0.39
C CYS A 253 -15.03 -18.55 -1.19
N VAL A 254 -16.26 -19.08 -1.28
CA VAL A 254 -16.55 -20.30 -2.04
C VAL A 254 -16.83 -19.99 -3.50
N ASN A 255 -16.41 -20.91 -4.37
CA ASN A 255 -16.64 -20.85 -5.81
C ASN A 255 -18.13 -21.01 -6.14
N ASP A 256 -18.82 -19.91 -6.37
CA ASP A 256 -20.20 -19.90 -6.89
C ASP A 256 -20.26 -19.81 -8.43
N GLY A 257 -19.12 -19.49 -9.06
CA GLY A 257 -19.05 -19.15 -10.47
C GLY A 257 -19.08 -20.39 -11.35
N SER A 258 -18.06 -21.23 -11.19
CA SER A 258 -17.90 -22.51 -11.87
C SER A 258 -18.13 -23.73 -10.96
N GLY A 259 -18.16 -23.51 -9.65
CA GLY A 259 -18.36 -24.53 -8.62
C GLY A 259 -19.83 -24.88 -8.36
N THR A 260 -20.05 -25.74 -7.36
CA THR A 260 -21.38 -26.26 -7.01
C THR A 260 -21.70 -26.13 -5.52
N PRO A 261 -23.00 -26.09 -5.12
CA PRO A 261 -23.39 -26.14 -3.72
C PRO A 261 -22.80 -27.35 -2.97
N GLU A 262 -22.71 -28.49 -3.64
CA GLU A 262 -22.16 -29.73 -3.09
C GLU A 262 -20.65 -29.64 -2.84
N GLU A 263 -19.91 -28.94 -3.71
CA GLU A 263 -18.49 -28.65 -3.54
C GLU A 263 -18.23 -27.74 -2.33
N ALA A 264 -18.99 -26.64 -2.22
CA ALA A 264 -18.90 -25.75 -1.05
C ALA A 264 -19.25 -26.49 0.25
N ALA A 265 -20.29 -27.33 0.25
CA ALA A 265 -20.66 -28.13 1.41
C ALA A 265 -19.56 -29.14 1.80
N ARG A 266 -18.89 -29.78 0.83
CA ARG A 266 -17.74 -30.64 1.12
C ARG A 266 -16.57 -29.87 1.71
N TRP A 267 -16.37 -28.61 1.30
CA TRP A 267 -15.33 -27.77 1.91
C TRP A 267 -15.64 -27.46 3.37
N VAL A 268 -16.89 -27.09 3.68
CA VAL A 268 -17.35 -26.92 5.06
C VAL A 268 -17.13 -28.20 5.87
N ALA A 269 -17.50 -29.37 5.31
CA ALA A 269 -17.31 -30.66 5.98
C ALA A 269 -15.83 -30.97 6.20
N TYR A 270 -14.97 -30.70 5.22
CA TYR A 270 -13.53 -30.88 5.35
C TYR A 270 -12.96 -30.03 6.48
N CYS A 271 -13.41 -28.77 6.60
CA CYS A 271 -12.96 -27.87 7.66
C CYS A 271 -13.54 -28.22 9.04
N ASN A 272 -14.80 -28.63 9.12
CA ASN A 272 -15.55 -28.61 10.39
C ASN A 272 -16.00 -29.99 10.90
N ASP A 273 -16.06 -31.03 10.06
CA ASP A 273 -16.53 -32.35 10.52
C ASP A 273 -15.51 -33.05 11.44
N PRO A 274 -15.97 -33.92 12.35
CA PRO A 274 -15.09 -34.80 13.11
C PRO A 274 -14.37 -35.80 12.20
N ALA A 275 -13.19 -36.25 12.63
CA ALA A 275 -12.34 -37.21 11.90
C ALA A 275 -12.99 -38.60 11.64
N THR A 276 -14.24 -38.82 12.05
CA THR A 276 -15.01 -40.03 11.77
C THR A 276 -15.79 -39.96 10.45
N THR A 277 -16.08 -38.76 9.92
CA THR A 277 -16.78 -38.58 8.64
C THR A 277 -15.84 -38.71 7.45
N GLU A 278 -16.37 -38.76 6.24
CA GLU A 278 -15.56 -38.87 5.02
C GLU A 278 -14.56 -37.70 4.88
N GLN A 279 -15.05 -36.46 4.95
CA GLN A 279 -14.19 -35.29 4.78
C GLN A 279 -13.30 -35.05 6.01
N GLY A 280 -13.79 -35.30 7.22
CA GLY A 280 -12.95 -35.25 8.43
C GLY A 280 -11.81 -36.27 8.41
N LYS A 281 -12.03 -37.49 7.90
CA LYS A 281 -10.96 -38.49 7.67
C LYS A 281 -9.95 -38.00 6.63
N ARG A 282 -10.42 -37.35 5.56
CA ARG A 282 -9.56 -36.79 4.52
C ARG A 282 -8.65 -35.70 5.09
N ARG A 283 -9.19 -34.77 5.88
CA ARG A 283 -8.42 -33.75 6.61
C ARG A 283 -7.40 -34.38 7.56
N ALA A 284 -7.83 -35.37 8.36
CA ALA A 284 -6.94 -36.10 9.26
C ALA A 284 -5.78 -36.79 8.52
N ALA A 285 -6.05 -37.41 7.37
CA ALA A 285 -5.03 -38.03 6.53
C ALA A 285 -4.06 -37.00 5.90
N ASN A 286 -4.52 -35.76 5.69
CA ASN A 286 -3.70 -34.65 5.23
C ASN A 286 -2.85 -34.01 6.35
N GLY A 287 -2.96 -34.51 7.59
CA GLY A 287 -2.09 -34.13 8.70
C GLY A 287 -2.76 -33.30 9.80
N HIS A 288 -4.07 -33.02 9.70
CA HIS A 288 -4.81 -32.26 10.71
C HIS A 288 -6.10 -32.98 11.14
N ALA A 289 -6.03 -33.68 12.27
CA ALA A 289 -7.14 -34.52 12.72
C ALA A 289 -8.31 -33.74 13.33
N GLU A 290 -8.03 -32.64 14.02
CA GLU A 290 -9.05 -31.83 14.69
C GLU A 290 -9.81 -30.96 13.69
N PRO A 291 -11.10 -30.66 13.89
CA PRO A 291 -11.77 -29.66 13.07
C PRO A 291 -11.12 -28.29 13.18
N TYR A 292 -10.97 -27.59 12.05
CA TYR A 292 -10.53 -26.20 12.01
C TYR A 292 -11.60 -25.25 12.56
N ASN A 293 -12.88 -25.64 12.52
CA ASN A 293 -14.03 -24.84 12.97
C ASN A 293 -14.14 -23.48 12.27
N VAL A 294 -14.00 -23.46 10.94
CA VAL A 294 -14.12 -22.24 10.14
C VAL A 294 -15.55 -21.73 10.18
N LYS A 295 -15.70 -20.49 10.66
CA LYS A 295 -17.02 -19.89 10.94
C LYS A 295 -17.55 -19.08 9.78
N TYR A 296 -16.71 -18.35 9.06
CA TYR A 296 -17.14 -17.32 8.11
C TYR A 296 -16.93 -17.76 6.66
N TRP A 297 -17.99 -17.66 5.86
CA TRP A 297 -17.98 -18.12 4.48
C TRP A 297 -18.73 -17.13 3.57
N GLY A 298 -18.04 -16.56 2.59
CA GLY A 298 -18.63 -15.80 1.49
C GLY A 298 -19.05 -16.71 0.35
N ILE A 299 -20.24 -16.48 -0.22
CA ILE A 299 -20.80 -17.27 -1.32
C ILE A 299 -20.73 -16.45 -2.61
N GLY A 300 -19.65 -16.66 -3.37
CA GLY A 300 -19.34 -15.92 -4.59
C GLY A 300 -18.55 -14.64 -4.32
N ASN A 301 -18.11 -14.00 -5.42
CA ASN A 301 -17.41 -12.72 -5.43
C ASN A 301 -17.88 -11.85 -6.60
N GLU A 302 -18.32 -10.63 -6.33
CA GLU A 302 -18.69 -9.61 -7.34
C GLU A 302 -19.47 -10.12 -8.55
N VAL A 303 -20.33 -11.13 -8.38
CA VAL A 303 -20.92 -11.89 -9.48
C VAL A 303 -21.87 -11.07 -10.37
N TRP A 304 -22.08 -9.80 -10.04
CA TRP A 304 -22.75 -8.80 -10.88
C TRP A 304 -21.83 -8.20 -11.96
N GLY A 305 -20.51 -8.21 -11.75
CA GLY A 305 -19.52 -7.59 -12.64
C GLY A 305 -19.23 -8.44 -13.86
N ALA A 306 -19.21 -7.82 -15.05
CA ALA A 306 -19.06 -8.52 -16.34
C ALA A 306 -17.73 -9.26 -16.53
N TRP A 307 -16.74 -8.98 -15.69
CA TRP A 307 -15.44 -9.66 -15.67
C TRP A 307 -15.45 -11.00 -14.92
N GLN A 308 -16.49 -11.28 -14.12
CA GLN A 308 -16.51 -12.45 -13.25
C GLN A 308 -16.82 -13.75 -13.99
N ILE A 309 -16.12 -14.82 -13.60
CA ILE A 309 -16.53 -16.18 -13.92
C ILE A 309 -17.87 -16.45 -13.23
N GLY A 310 -18.89 -16.83 -13.99
CA GLY A 310 -20.24 -17.03 -13.46
C GLY A 310 -21.00 -15.74 -13.15
N THR A 311 -20.66 -14.65 -13.86
CA THR A 311 -21.45 -13.41 -13.91
C THR A 311 -22.94 -13.71 -14.09
N THR A 312 -23.79 -13.02 -13.34
CA THR A 312 -25.22 -13.30 -13.32
C THR A 312 -26.06 -12.07 -12.93
N SER A 313 -27.38 -12.18 -13.04
CA SER A 313 -28.32 -11.18 -12.53
C SER A 313 -28.62 -11.41 -11.04
N ALA A 314 -29.19 -10.43 -10.34
CA ALA A 314 -29.53 -10.56 -8.93
C ALA A 314 -30.55 -11.70 -8.65
N ASP A 315 -31.54 -11.88 -9.54
CA ASP A 315 -32.53 -12.95 -9.42
C ASP A 315 -31.90 -14.34 -9.55
N GLU A 316 -31.01 -14.53 -10.53
CA GLU A 316 -30.31 -15.80 -10.71
C GLU A 316 -29.27 -16.04 -9.61
N TYR A 317 -28.56 -15.00 -9.14
CA TYR A 317 -27.69 -15.08 -7.98
C TYR A 317 -28.46 -15.53 -6.74
N THR A 318 -29.61 -14.95 -6.43
CA THR A 318 -30.38 -15.34 -5.24
C THR A 318 -30.88 -16.78 -5.31
N LYS A 319 -31.31 -17.27 -6.48
CA LYS A 319 -31.63 -18.70 -6.68
C LYS A 319 -30.42 -19.60 -6.42
N ARG A 320 -29.24 -19.21 -6.90
CA ARG A 320 -27.98 -19.92 -6.67
C ARG A 320 -27.60 -19.89 -5.19
N LEU A 321 -27.53 -18.71 -4.59
CA LEU A 321 -27.20 -18.44 -3.20
C LEU A 321 -28.02 -19.32 -2.25
N LEU A 322 -29.34 -19.38 -2.41
CA LEU A 322 -30.21 -20.20 -1.55
C LEU A 322 -29.87 -21.69 -1.59
N ARG A 323 -29.42 -22.22 -2.74
CA ARG A 323 -28.96 -23.61 -2.86
C ARG A 323 -27.64 -23.83 -2.14
N PHE A 324 -26.69 -22.91 -2.26
CA PHE A 324 -25.42 -22.94 -1.52
C PHE A 324 -25.66 -22.87 0.00
N ILE A 325 -26.45 -21.89 0.46
CA ILE A 325 -26.81 -21.74 1.89
C ILE A 325 -27.37 -23.07 2.43
N LYS A 326 -28.34 -23.66 1.72
CA LYS A 326 -28.98 -24.90 2.14
C LYS A 326 -27.98 -26.06 2.23
N ALA A 327 -27.11 -26.22 1.24
CA ALA A 327 -26.13 -27.29 1.20
C ALA A 327 -25.07 -27.14 2.31
N MET A 328 -24.53 -25.94 2.47
CA MET A 328 -23.48 -25.65 3.47
C MET A 328 -24.02 -25.77 4.91
N ARG A 329 -25.20 -25.21 5.20
CA ARG A 329 -25.81 -25.33 6.54
C ARG A 329 -26.34 -26.72 6.88
N ALA A 330 -26.55 -27.58 5.89
CA ALA A 330 -26.86 -28.98 6.15
C ALA A 330 -25.66 -29.73 6.75
N VAL A 331 -24.44 -29.25 6.50
CA VAL A 331 -23.21 -29.74 7.13
C VAL A 331 -23.01 -29.08 8.48
N ASP A 332 -22.97 -27.74 8.51
CA ASP A 332 -22.76 -26.99 9.74
C ASP A 332 -23.76 -25.81 9.82
N PRO A 333 -24.82 -25.93 10.66
CA PRO A 333 -25.81 -24.87 10.80
C PRO A 333 -25.28 -23.63 11.55
N GLY A 334 -24.09 -23.71 12.17
CA GLY A 334 -23.47 -22.64 12.95
C GLY A 334 -22.66 -21.63 12.14
N ILE A 335 -22.37 -21.92 10.87
CA ILE A 335 -21.59 -21.03 10.00
C ILE A 335 -22.29 -19.70 9.73
N LYS A 336 -21.47 -18.67 9.54
CA LYS A 336 -21.83 -17.31 9.19
C LYS A 336 -21.62 -17.08 7.71
N LEU A 337 -22.66 -16.59 7.04
CA LEU A 337 -22.66 -16.48 5.59
C LEU A 337 -22.64 -15.02 5.13
N VAL A 338 -21.73 -14.73 4.22
CA VAL A 338 -21.62 -13.44 3.50
C VAL A 338 -22.19 -13.65 2.09
N ALA A 339 -23.22 -12.88 1.72
CA ALA A 339 -23.72 -12.84 0.35
C ALA A 339 -23.16 -11.62 -0.38
N VAL A 340 -22.99 -11.77 -1.69
CA VAL A 340 -22.52 -10.70 -2.59
C VAL A 340 -23.58 -9.61 -2.66
N GLY A 341 -23.25 -8.44 -2.14
CA GLY A 341 -23.97 -7.20 -2.39
C GLY A 341 -23.18 -6.29 -3.33
N ASN A 342 -23.54 -5.00 -3.32
CA ASN A 342 -22.93 -3.96 -4.13
C ASN A 342 -23.10 -2.59 -3.43
N HIS A 343 -22.34 -1.56 -3.82
CA HIS A 343 -22.48 -0.20 -3.28
C HIS A 343 -23.23 0.73 -4.26
N PRO A 344 -24.36 1.32 -3.86
CA PRO A 344 -25.07 2.30 -4.71
C PRO A 344 -24.27 3.60 -4.83
N HIS A 345 -24.08 4.09 -6.06
CA HIS A 345 -23.42 5.38 -6.31
C HIS A 345 -24.36 6.57 -6.13
N SER A 346 -25.66 6.32 -6.01
CA SER A 346 -26.69 7.34 -5.81
C SER A 346 -27.80 6.84 -4.89
N THR A 347 -28.64 7.75 -4.41
CA THR A 347 -29.87 7.41 -3.69
C THR A 347 -31.05 7.12 -4.62
N ASP A 348 -30.83 7.01 -5.94
CA ASP A 348 -31.89 6.61 -6.87
C ASP A 348 -32.22 5.13 -6.63
N LYS A 349 -33.50 4.84 -6.43
CA LYS A 349 -34.01 3.47 -6.28
C LYS A 349 -33.81 2.59 -7.52
N ASN A 350 -33.49 3.18 -8.67
CA ASN A 350 -33.18 2.49 -9.91
C ASN A 350 -31.67 2.33 -10.14
N ASP A 351 -30.82 2.77 -9.20
CA ASP A 351 -29.39 2.47 -9.21
C ASP A 351 -29.19 0.94 -9.31
N PRO A 352 -28.36 0.44 -10.25
CA PRO A 352 -28.17 -1.00 -10.44
C PRO A 352 -27.72 -1.73 -9.18
N ALA A 353 -26.87 -1.13 -8.35
CA ALA A 353 -26.42 -1.72 -7.10
C ALA A 353 -27.53 -1.74 -6.04
N ALA A 354 -28.36 -0.69 -5.97
CA ALA A 354 -29.52 -0.68 -5.09
C ALA A 354 -30.56 -1.75 -5.48
N LEU A 355 -30.79 -1.94 -6.78
CA LEU A 355 -31.67 -3.00 -7.29
C LEU A 355 -31.11 -4.40 -6.99
N TRP A 356 -29.79 -4.58 -7.11
CA TRP A 356 -29.10 -5.80 -6.71
C TRP A 356 -29.33 -6.10 -5.22
N ASN A 357 -29.00 -5.15 -4.35
CA ASN A 357 -29.12 -5.30 -2.89
C ASN A 357 -30.56 -5.58 -2.47
N LYS A 358 -31.53 -4.85 -3.04
CA LYS A 358 -32.95 -5.07 -2.79
C LYS A 358 -33.36 -6.51 -3.05
N GLU A 359 -32.96 -7.07 -4.19
CA GLU A 359 -33.30 -8.44 -4.58
C GLU A 359 -32.67 -9.46 -3.61
N VAL A 360 -31.38 -9.31 -3.31
CA VAL A 360 -30.65 -10.19 -2.38
C VAL A 360 -31.26 -10.15 -0.98
N LEU A 361 -31.47 -8.95 -0.43
CA LEU A 361 -32.02 -8.76 0.91
C LEU A 361 -33.46 -9.29 1.01
N THR A 362 -34.31 -9.02 0.02
CA THR A 362 -35.71 -9.47 0.03
C THR A 362 -35.82 -10.99 -0.02
N LYS A 363 -34.99 -11.67 -0.83
CA LYS A 363 -35.11 -13.12 -1.08
C LYS A 363 -34.26 -13.99 -0.15
N ALA A 364 -33.13 -13.49 0.31
CA ALA A 364 -32.15 -14.25 1.09
C ALA A 364 -31.75 -13.58 2.41
N GLY A 365 -32.23 -12.37 2.71
CA GLY A 365 -31.84 -11.59 3.90
C GLY A 365 -32.01 -12.34 5.23
N ASP A 366 -33.08 -13.11 5.39
CA ASP A 366 -33.32 -13.93 6.60
C ASP A 366 -32.35 -15.12 6.75
N GLN A 367 -31.60 -15.43 5.70
CA GLN A 367 -30.71 -16.58 5.62
C GLN A 367 -29.23 -16.20 5.55
N ILE A 368 -28.88 -14.93 5.55
CA ILE A 368 -27.49 -14.46 5.55
C ILE A 368 -27.16 -13.75 6.86
N ASP A 369 -25.88 -13.64 7.18
CA ASP A 369 -25.39 -12.89 8.33
C ASP A 369 -24.77 -11.56 7.89
N TYR A 370 -24.17 -11.54 6.69
CA TYR A 370 -23.55 -10.34 6.11
C TYR A 370 -23.94 -10.14 4.65
N LEU A 371 -24.05 -8.87 4.25
CA LEU A 371 -24.10 -8.44 2.85
C LEU A 371 -22.78 -7.74 2.51
N SER A 372 -22.05 -8.25 1.52
CA SER A 372 -20.79 -7.67 1.10
C SER A 372 -20.97 -6.43 0.22
N TRP A 373 -19.98 -5.55 0.20
CA TRP A 373 -19.85 -4.49 -0.79
C TRP A 373 -18.39 -4.05 -0.84
N HIS A 374 -17.94 -3.55 -1.99
CA HIS A 374 -16.53 -3.31 -2.25
C HIS A 374 -16.30 -1.87 -2.67
N ILE A 375 -15.13 -1.29 -2.38
CA ILE A 375 -14.79 0.04 -2.90
C ILE A 375 -13.28 0.25 -3.06
N TYR A 376 -12.86 0.59 -4.27
CA TYR A 376 -11.52 1.10 -4.53
C TYR A 376 -11.60 2.59 -4.87
N GLN A 377 -10.75 3.40 -4.22
CA GLN A 377 -10.78 4.86 -4.36
C GLN A 377 -9.44 5.37 -4.90
N PRO A 378 -9.39 6.02 -6.07
CA PRO A 378 -10.45 6.07 -7.08
C PRO A 378 -10.74 4.70 -7.68
N ASP A 379 -11.83 4.61 -8.43
CA ASP A 379 -12.03 3.50 -9.35
C ASP A 379 -11.11 3.65 -10.58
N THR A 380 -10.83 2.54 -11.24
CA THR A 380 -10.15 2.54 -12.54
C THR A 380 -11.04 3.12 -13.65
N GLU A 381 -12.37 2.99 -13.55
CA GLU A 381 -13.33 3.56 -14.48
C GLU A 381 -13.48 5.07 -14.29
N GLY A 382 -13.30 5.83 -15.39
CA GLY A 382 -13.46 7.29 -15.40
C GLY A 382 -12.25 8.06 -14.86
N TRP A 383 -11.15 7.39 -14.53
CA TRP A 383 -9.90 8.06 -14.14
C TRP A 383 -9.26 8.76 -15.35
N GLN A 384 -8.89 10.03 -15.18
CA GLN A 384 -8.23 10.86 -16.20
C GLN A 384 -6.71 10.94 -15.95
N ASP A 385 -5.96 11.56 -16.87
CA ASP A 385 -4.53 11.86 -16.68
C ASP A 385 -4.24 12.45 -15.28
N LEU A 386 -3.05 12.14 -14.73
CA LEU A 386 -2.68 12.47 -13.34
C LEU A 386 -3.21 13.86 -12.90
N PRO A 387 -4.18 13.90 -11.97
CA PRO A 387 -4.79 15.15 -11.54
C PRO A 387 -3.76 16.06 -10.85
N ASP A 388 -4.10 17.34 -10.73
CA ASP A 388 -3.29 18.29 -9.95
C ASP A 388 -2.94 17.67 -8.58
N PRO A 389 -1.65 17.61 -8.19
CA PRO A 389 -1.24 16.92 -6.97
C PRO A 389 -1.88 17.45 -5.68
N HIS A 390 -2.27 18.73 -5.65
CA HIS A 390 -2.93 19.33 -4.50
C HIS A 390 -4.41 18.95 -4.45
N GLU A 391 -5.10 18.95 -5.60
CA GLU A 391 -6.48 18.44 -5.68
C GLU A 391 -6.54 16.94 -5.39
N LEU A 392 -5.62 16.14 -5.94
CA LEU A 392 -5.48 14.71 -5.61
C LEU A 392 -5.34 14.50 -4.10
N PHE A 393 -4.53 15.33 -3.45
CA PHE A 393 -4.34 15.25 -2.01
C PHE A 393 -5.65 15.50 -1.25
N LYS A 394 -6.38 16.57 -1.60
CA LYS A 394 -7.67 16.91 -0.96
C LYS A 394 -8.73 15.83 -1.20
N SER A 395 -8.88 15.39 -2.45
CA SER A 395 -9.89 14.39 -2.82
C SER A 395 -9.62 13.02 -2.19
N VAL A 396 -8.38 12.55 -2.13
CA VAL A 396 -8.02 11.34 -1.37
C VAL A 396 -8.29 11.53 0.13
N CYS A 397 -7.99 12.70 0.69
CA CYS A 397 -8.28 12.98 2.10
C CYS A 397 -9.78 13.06 2.40
N ALA A 398 -10.63 13.38 1.41
CA ALA A 398 -12.08 13.48 1.54
C ALA A 398 -12.82 12.17 1.24
N ALA A 399 -12.23 11.29 0.42
CA ALA A 399 -12.78 10.00 -0.01
C ALA A 399 -13.42 9.11 1.09
N PRO A 400 -12.93 9.08 2.35
CA PRO A 400 -13.59 8.33 3.42
C PRO A 400 -15.04 8.78 3.72
N LEU A 401 -15.41 10.02 3.36
CA LEU A 401 -16.78 10.52 3.50
C LEU A 401 -17.75 9.79 2.55
N ASP A 402 -17.28 9.38 1.37
CA ASP A 402 -18.07 8.56 0.44
C ASP A 402 -18.37 7.19 1.06
N ILE A 403 -17.36 6.54 1.66
CA ILE A 403 -17.53 5.28 2.41
C ILE A 403 -18.57 5.44 3.53
N GLU A 404 -18.52 6.54 4.27
CA GLU A 404 -19.49 6.82 5.34
C GLU A 404 -20.92 6.97 4.80
N GLN A 405 -21.07 7.61 3.64
CA GLN A 405 -22.34 7.76 2.95
C GLN A 405 -22.86 6.40 2.44
N PHE A 406 -22.02 5.60 1.78
CA PHE A 406 -22.41 4.27 1.29
C PHE A 406 -22.80 3.32 2.41
N CYS A 407 -22.07 3.33 3.54
CA CYS A 407 -22.46 2.59 4.74
C CYS A 407 -23.89 2.97 5.19
N SER A 408 -24.23 4.26 5.14
CA SER A 408 -25.55 4.77 5.56
C SER A 408 -26.67 4.38 4.60
N THR A 409 -26.36 4.41 3.30
CA THR A 409 -27.29 3.97 2.24
C THR A 409 -27.59 2.48 2.39
N ILE A 410 -26.56 1.63 2.52
CA ILE A 410 -26.72 0.19 2.66
C ILE A 410 -27.39 -0.18 4.00
N GLU A 411 -27.09 0.54 5.09
CA GLU A 411 -27.84 0.40 6.36
C GLU A 411 -29.34 0.63 6.15
N SER A 412 -29.72 1.67 5.41
CA SER A 412 -31.13 1.96 5.10
C SER A 412 -31.77 0.87 4.24
N GLU A 413 -31.04 0.31 3.28
CA GLU A 413 -31.52 -0.81 2.45
C GLU A 413 -31.75 -2.08 3.27
N ILE A 414 -30.82 -2.41 4.18
CA ILE A 414 -30.96 -3.55 5.10
C ILE A 414 -32.18 -3.36 6.00
N GLU A 415 -32.34 -2.19 6.61
CA GLU A 415 -33.50 -1.87 7.45
C GLU A 415 -34.82 -1.94 6.67
N GLN A 416 -34.81 -1.56 5.39
CA GLN A 416 -36.00 -1.58 4.55
C GLN A 416 -36.39 -3.00 4.09
N TYR A 417 -35.42 -3.80 3.65
CA TYR A 417 -35.69 -5.07 2.95
C TYR A 417 -35.42 -6.32 3.79
N SER A 418 -34.66 -6.22 4.88
CA SER A 418 -34.36 -7.33 5.82
C SER A 418 -34.31 -6.88 7.30
N PRO A 419 -35.37 -6.22 7.83
CA PRO A 419 -35.33 -5.61 9.17
C PRO A 419 -35.21 -6.61 10.34
N ASN A 420 -35.63 -7.86 10.15
CA ASN A 420 -35.83 -8.80 11.28
C ASN A 420 -34.57 -9.60 11.64
N LYS A 421 -33.67 -9.83 10.68
CA LYS A 421 -32.51 -10.70 10.87
C LYS A 421 -31.31 -9.99 11.50
N GLY A 422 -31.22 -8.67 11.32
CA GLY A 422 -30.04 -7.88 11.69
C GLY A 422 -28.82 -8.22 10.84
N VAL A 423 -28.99 -8.23 9.50
CA VAL A 423 -27.88 -8.42 8.56
C VAL A 423 -26.85 -7.30 8.76
N LEU A 424 -25.58 -7.66 8.84
CA LEU A 424 -24.47 -6.71 8.92
C LEU A 424 -23.86 -6.47 7.54
N GLN A 425 -23.15 -5.37 7.39
CA GLN A 425 -22.35 -5.10 6.20
C GLN A 425 -20.97 -5.75 6.35
N ALA A 426 -20.45 -6.27 5.24
CA ALA A 426 -19.06 -6.68 5.09
C ALA A 426 -18.40 -5.82 4.00
N LEU A 427 -17.54 -4.87 4.38
CA LEU A 427 -16.71 -4.14 3.41
C LEU A 427 -15.44 -4.95 3.14
N ASP A 428 -15.63 -6.11 2.52
CA ASP A 428 -14.62 -7.17 2.41
C ASP A 428 -13.69 -7.02 1.20
N GLU A 429 -13.77 -5.89 0.48
CA GLU A 429 -12.68 -5.30 -0.31
C GLU A 429 -12.71 -3.79 -0.23
N TRP A 430 -11.63 -3.20 0.28
CA TRP A 430 -11.41 -1.76 0.15
C TRP A 430 -9.93 -1.41 0.08
N ASN A 431 -9.58 -0.40 -0.72
CA ASN A 431 -8.27 0.27 -0.65
C ASN A 431 -8.21 1.55 -1.48
N LEU A 432 -7.10 2.27 -1.40
CA LEU A 432 -6.69 3.19 -2.45
C LEU A 432 -6.07 2.43 -3.61
N TRP A 433 -6.58 2.66 -4.82
CA TRP A 433 -6.04 2.12 -6.06
C TRP A 433 -5.63 3.25 -7.01
N LEU A 434 -4.59 3.97 -6.62
CA LEU A 434 -4.00 4.98 -7.48
C LEU A 434 -3.17 4.32 -8.59
N PRO A 435 -3.02 4.97 -9.77
CA PRO A 435 -2.17 4.45 -10.83
C PRO A 435 -0.75 4.16 -10.33
N PRO A 436 -0.14 3.06 -10.80
CA PRO A 436 1.24 2.75 -10.45
C PRO A 436 2.19 3.81 -11.03
N LEU A 437 3.42 3.86 -10.52
CA LEU A 437 4.44 4.76 -11.05
C LEU A 437 4.85 4.35 -12.49
N PRO A 438 5.27 5.29 -13.34
CA PRO A 438 5.76 4.96 -14.67
C PRO A 438 6.87 3.91 -14.64
N GLY A 439 6.69 2.83 -15.39
CA GLY A 439 7.65 1.72 -15.48
C GLY A 439 7.35 0.52 -14.57
N GLU A 440 6.34 0.60 -13.70
CA GLU A 440 5.86 -0.58 -12.98
C GLU A 440 5.19 -1.57 -13.94
N SER A 441 5.36 -2.85 -13.65
CA SER A 441 4.93 -3.96 -14.52
C SER A 441 3.46 -4.37 -14.34
N SER A 442 2.84 -3.93 -13.25
CA SER A 442 1.47 -4.27 -12.88
C SER A 442 0.72 -3.05 -12.35
N MET A 443 -0.59 -3.01 -12.62
CA MET A 443 -1.51 -2.01 -12.07
C MET A 443 -1.75 -2.15 -10.57
N HIS A 444 -1.40 -3.29 -9.96
CA HIS A 444 -1.52 -3.53 -8.52
C HIS A 444 -0.30 -3.06 -7.73
N GLN A 445 0.78 -2.65 -8.41
CA GLN A 445 2.02 -2.16 -7.78
C GLN A 445 1.92 -0.68 -7.42
N VAL A 446 1.18 -0.39 -6.35
CA VAL A 446 0.94 0.97 -5.87
C VAL A 446 1.97 1.37 -4.80
N THR A 447 2.41 2.63 -4.86
CA THR A 447 3.28 3.23 -3.83
C THR A 447 2.47 4.14 -2.93
N TYR A 448 2.30 3.74 -1.68
CA TYR A 448 1.57 4.55 -0.69
C TYR A 448 2.48 5.55 0.05
N THR A 449 1.97 6.77 0.16
CA THR A 449 2.61 7.95 0.75
C THR A 449 2.01 8.30 2.12
N MET A 450 2.55 9.31 2.80
CA MET A 450 1.97 9.82 4.05
C MET A 450 0.53 10.31 3.87
N ARG A 451 0.16 10.90 2.72
CA ARG A 451 -1.24 11.22 2.36
C ARG A 451 -2.14 9.98 2.49
N ASP A 452 -1.66 8.86 1.96
CA ASP A 452 -2.43 7.63 1.90
C ASP A 452 -2.60 7.01 3.30
N ALA A 453 -1.64 7.24 4.20
CA ALA A 453 -1.81 6.92 5.62
C ALA A 453 -2.90 7.77 6.31
N LEU A 454 -3.10 9.03 5.90
CA LEU A 454 -4.21 9.86 6.39
C LEU A 454 -5.55 9.32 5.92
N TYR A 455 -5.63 8.91 4.64
CA TYR A 455 -6.81 8.23 4.10
C TYR A 455 -7.11 6.97 4.90
N ALA A 456 -6.16 6.05 5.04
CA ALA A 456 -6.38 4.79 5.74
C ALA A 456 -6.82 5.01 7.20
N ALA A 457 -6.20 5.96 7.92
CA ALA A 457 -6.62 6.29 9.29
C ALA A 457 -8.05 6.85 9.36
N SER A 458 -8.43 7.70 8.39
CA SER A 458 -9.77 8.29 8.34
C SER A 458 -10.83 7.27 7.91
N THR A 459 -10.51 6.36 6.98
CA THR A 459 -11.36 5.24 6.58
C THR A 459 -11.61 4.27 7.73
N LEU A 460 -10.56 3.88 8.46
CA LEU A 460 -10.72 3.07 9.67
C LEU A 460 -11.55 3.82 10.74
N ALA A 461 -11.43 5.15 10.83
CA ALA A 461 -12.26 5.95 11.73
C ALA A 461 -13.74 5.94 11.35
N VAL A 462 -14.05 5.96 10.05
CA VAL A 462 -15.41 5.79 9.52
C VAL A 462 -15.95 4.40 9.87
N PHE A 463 -15.14 3.34 9.75
CA PHE A 463 -15.59 1.99 10.11
C PHE A 463 -16.03 1.90 11.57
N TYR A 464 -15.25 2.50 12.47
CA TYR A 464 -15.60 2.56 13.88
C TYR A 464 -16.88 3.38 14.09
N ARG A 465 -17.03 4.55 13.44
CA ARG A 465 -18.26 5.34 13.49
C ARG A 465 -19.49 4.58 12.95
N LYS A 466 -19.30 3.66 12.01
CA LYS A 466 -20.33 2.82 11.39
C LYS A 466 -20.43 1.41 11.97
N CYS A 467 -19.75 1.12 13.07
CA CYS A 467 -19.61 -0.24 13.60
C CYS A 467 -20.91 -0.91 14.09
N LYS A 468 -22.01 -0.16 14.21
CA LYS A 468 -23.33 -0.72 14.53
C LYS A 468 -23.83 -1.63 13.41
N THR A 469 -23.50 -1.30 12.16
CA THR A 469 -23.99 -1.99 10.97
C THR A 469 -22.87 -2.54 10.10
N LEU A 470 -21.69 -1.93 10.11
CA LEU A 470 -20.48 -2.52 9.53
C LEU A 470 -19.86 -3.51 10.52
N GLY A 471 -19.94 -4.80 10.18
CA GLY A 471 -19.51 -5.88 11.08
C GLY A 471 -18.12 -6.44 10.79
N MET A 472 -17.64 -6.30 9.55
CA MET A 472 -16.29 -6.66 9.14
C MET A 472 -15.84 -5.79 7.96
N ALA A 473 -14.52 -5.67 7.79
CA ALA A 473 -13.92 -5.06 6.62
C ALA A 473 -12.56 -5.71 6.33
N ASN A 474 -12.19 -5.83 5.05
CA ASN A 474 -10.95 -6.47 4.64
C ASN A 474 -10.19 -5.57 3.65
N LEU A 475 -9.01 -5.10 4.07
CA LEU A 475 -8.18 -4.30 3.18
C LEU A 475 -7.59 -5.17 2.07
N ALA A 476 -7.74 -4.71 0.83
CA ALA A 476 -7.28 -5.38 -0.37
C ALA A 476 -5.98 -4.75 -0.90
N GLN A 477 -4.79 -5.35 -0.74
CA GLN A 477 -4.51 -6.64 -0.12
C GLN A 477 -3.29 -6.61 0.80
N LEU A 478 -3.06 -7.73 1.49
CA LEU A 478 -2.08 -7.82 2.56
C LEU A 478 -0.63 -7.66 2.09
N VAL A 479 -0.24 -8.34 1.01
CA VAL A 479 1.16 -8.39 0.54
C VAL A 479 1.28 -8.20 -0.97
N ASN A 480 2.24 -7.39 -1.41
CA ASN A 480 2.63 -7.06 -2.79
C ASN A 480 1.57 -6.49 -3.76
N VAL A 481 0.31 -6.86 -3.62
CA VAL A 481 -0.85 -6.40 -4.42
C VAL A 481 -1.59 -5.36 -3.59
N LEU A 482 -1.68 -4.11 -4.08
CA LEU A 482 -2.26 -2.99 -3.33
C LEU A 482 -1.81 -2.98 -1.84
N PRO A 483 -0.48 -3.01 -1.58
CA PRO A 483 0.04 -3.70 -0.41
C PRO A 483 0.10 -2.89 0.89
N LEU A 484 -0.24 -3.54 2.01
CA LEU A 484 0.27 -3.15 3.34
C LEU A 484 1.74 -3.51 3.54
N ILE A 485 2.16 -4.65 2.98
CA ILE A 485 3.53 -5.16 3.06
C ILE A 485 4.08 -5.36 1.65
N LYS A 486 5.24 -4.77 1.35
CA LYS A 486 5.93 -4.94 0.06
C LYS A 486 7.19 -5.77 0.27
N THR A 487 7.48 -6.65 -0.68
CA THR A 487 8.61 -7.59 -0.60
C THR A 487 9.41 -7.63 -1.90
N ASP A 488 10.71 -7.90 -1.78
CA ASP A 488 11.56 -8.36 -2.88
C ASP A 488 12.21 -9.70 -2.53
N SER A 489 13.22 -10.13 -3.29
CA SER A 489 13.94 -11.37 -3.07
C SER A 489 14.78 -11.40 -1.78
N LYS A 490 14.91 -10.28 -1.07
CA LYS A 490 15.80 -10.11 0.09
C LYS A 490 15.09 -9.70 1.36
N THR A 491 14.02 -8.91 1.28
CA THR A 491 13.37 -8.31 2.46
C THR A 491 11.88 -8.03 2.25
N ALA A 492 11.19 -7.81 3.36
CA ALA A 492 9.85 -7.23 3.44
C ALA A 492 9.90 -5.86 4.13
N ILE A 493 8.99 -4.96 3.75
CA ILE A 493 8.84 -3.62 4.32
C ILE A 493 7.36 -3.27 4.54
N ALA A 494 7.08 -2.47 5.57
CA ALA A 494 5.76 -1.88 5.79
C ALA A 494 5.55 -0.64 4.90
N THR A 495 4.41 -0.57 4.20
CA THR A 495 4.01 0.63 3.46
C THR A 495 3.42 1.69 4.39
N SER A 496 3.15 2.90 3.91
CA SER A 496 2.63 3.97 4.77
C SER A 496 1.25 3.66 5.37
N ILE A 497 0.41 2.91 4.65
CA ILE A 497 -0.93 2.52 5.09
C ILE A 497 -0.93 1.37 6.12
N PHE A 498 0.23 0.76 6.40
CA PHE A 498 0.41 -0.26 7.45
C PHE A 498 0.23 0.33 8.86
N PHE A 499 0.80 1.52 9.09
CA PHE A 499 0.89 2.09 10.44
C PHE A 499 -0.45 2.50 11.05
N PRO A 500 -1.46 3.00 10.30
CA PRO A 500 -2.79 3.23 10.83
C PRO A 500 -3.38 1.99 11.53
N PHE A 501 -3.27 0.79 10.96
CA PHE A 501 -3.77 -0.43 11.60
C PHE A 501 -3.10 -0.69 12.96
N LEU A 502 -1.80 -0.43 13.07
CA LEU A 502 -1.10 -0.55 14.36
C LEU A 502 -1.64 0.44 15.41
N LEU A 503 -2.00 1.67 15.02
CA LEU A 503 -2.62 2.61 15.95
C LEU A 503 -4.01 2.14 16.37
N PHE A 504 -4.82 1.65 15.42
CA PHE A 504 -6.17 1.14 15.72
C PHE A 504 -6.14 -0.10 16.64
N ASN A 505 -5.13 -0.96 16.54
CA ASN A 505 -4.92 -2.07 17.49
C ASN A 505 -4.66 -1.61 18.93
N GLN A 506 -4.23 -0.36 19.14
CA GLN A 506 -4.03 0.22 20.47
C GLN A 506 -5.28 0.93 21.00
N MET A 507 -6.30 1.14 20.16
CA MET A 507 -7.52 1.84 20.51
C MET A 507 -8.52 0.92 21.22
N GLU A 508 -9.41 1.55 21.99
CA GLU A 508 -10.55 0.87 22.58
C GLU A 508 -11.69 0.68 21.57
N SER A 509 -12.64 -0.20 21.87
CA SER A 509 -13.68 -0.60 20.92
C SER A 509 -14.97 0.24 20.97
N LYS A 510 -15.35 0.84 22.11
CA LYS A 510 -16.61 1.62 22.20
C LYS A 510 -16.40 3.04 21.71
N VAL A 511 -17.07 3.41 20.63
CA VAL A 511 -16.98 4.77 20.07
C VAL A 511 -17.74 5.77 20.93
N VAL A 512 -17.14 6.93 21.17
CA VAL A 512 -17.73 8.03 21.92
C VAL A 512 -18.23 9.10 20.96
N ASN A 513 -19.38 9.69 21.26
CA ASN A 513 -19.91 10.79 20.47
C ASN A 513 -19.10 12.08 20.64
N THR A 514 -18.84 12.73 19.52
CA THR A 514 -17.95 13.90 19.44
C THR A 514 -18.48 14.93 18.45
N ILE A 515 -18.21 16.21 18.73
CA ILE A 515 -18.44 17.30 17.78
C ILE A 515 -17.08 17.95 17.50
N CYS A 516 -16.69 18.02 16.23
CA CYS A 516 -15.45 18.65 15.79
C CYS A 516 -15.74 19.97 15.08
N GLN A 517 -15.05 21.03 15.48
CA GLN A 517 -14.99 22.30 14.77
C GLN A 517 -13.56 22.49 14.26
N SER A 518 -13.39 22.60 12.95
CA SER A 518 -12.10 22.77 12.30
C SER A 518 -12.27 23.69 11.09
N PRO A 519 -11.23 24.44 10.68
CA PRO A 519 -11.15 24.97 9.32
C PRO A 519 -11.39 23.85 8.31
N THR A 520 -11.96 24.21 7.17
CA THR A 520 -12.42 23.27 6.15
C THR A 520 -11.72 23.47 4.82
N PHE A 521 -11.91 22.51 3.91
CA PHE A 521 -11.54 22.59 2.50
C PHE A 521 -12.62 21.95 1.63
N ASP A 522 -12.58 22.27 0.34
CA ASP A 522 -13.41 21.63 -0.66
C ASP A 522 -12.53 20.73 -1.54
N SER A 523 -13.08 19.59 -1.98
CA SER A 523 -12.43 18.63 -2.86
C SER A 523 -13.26 18.38 -4.11
N GLN A 524 -12.59 18.02 -5.19
CA GLN A 524 -13.22 17.68 -6.47
C GLN A 524 -13.52 16.18 -6.55
N ALA A 525 -14.50 15.83 -7.38
CA ALA A 525 -14.75 14.44 -7.75
C ALA A 525 -13.55 13.86 -8.52
N MET A 526 -13.30 12.56 -8.36
CA MET A 526 -12.15 11.89 -8.94
C MET A 526 -12.49 10.43 -9.25
N GLY A 527 -13.01 10.18 -10.45
CA GLY A 527 -13.63 8.91 -10.80
C GLY A 527 -14.97 8.70 -10.10
N ILE A 528 -15.55 7.51 -10.27
CA ILE A 528 -16.92 7.20 -9.79
C ILE A 528 -17.03 6.94 -8.28
N ASN A 529 -15.91 6.62 -7.63
CA ASN A 529 -15.85 6.26 -6.21
C ASN A 529 -15.32 7.38 -5.31
N ILE A 530 -14.99 8.56 -5.85
CA ILE A 530 -14.63 9.75 -5.06
C ILE A 530 -15.49 10.91 -5.55
N THR A 531 -16.43 11.34 -4.73
CA THR A 531 -17.31 12.45 -5.09
C THR A 531 -16.71 13.80 -4.67
N ALA A 532 -17.30 14.89 -5.17
CA ALA A 532 -16.92 16.23 -4.72
C ALA A 532 -17.52 16.49 -3.32
N HIS A 533 -16.71 17.03 -2.42
CA HIS A 533 -17.14 17.35 -1.06
C HIS A 533 -16.85 18.81 -0.75
N GLU A 534 -17.80 19.48 -0.11
CA GLU A 534 -17.64 20.85 0.39
C GLU A 534 -17.49 20.83 1.91
N ASN A 535 -16.79 21.83 2.45
CA ASN A 535 -16.64 22.05 3.88
C ASN A 535 -16.05 20.85 4.65
N VAL A 536 -15.14 20.10 4.02
CA VAL A 536 -14.46 18.96 4.64
C VAL A 536 -13.54 19.45 5.76
N PRO A 537 -13.68 19.00 7.01
CA PRO A 537 -12.82 19.44 8.12
C PRO A 537 -11.35 19.06 7.91
N TRP A 538 -10.40 19.97 8.06
CA TRP A 538 -8.98 19.59 8.05
C TRP A 538 -8.59 18.65 9.20
N LEU A 539 -9.31 18.66 10.32
CA LEU A 539 -9.17 17.67 11.38
C LEU A 539 -10.23 16.58 11.26
N ASP A 540 -9.80 15.33 11.07
CA ASP A 540 -10.64 14.17 11.39
C ASP A 540 -10.25 13.61 12.77
N GLN A 541 -11.19 12.94 13.44
CA GLN A 541 -11.00 12.44 14.78
C GLN A 541 -11.89 11.23 15.08
N LEU A 542 -11.43 10.42 16.04
CA LEU A 542 -12.19 9.33 16.63
C LEU A 542 -11.85 9.23 18.11
N VAL A 543 -12.86 9.17 18.97
CA VAL A 543 -12.68 8.87 20.39
C VAL A 543 -13.29 7.52 20.70
N THR A 544 -12.53 6.68 21.39
CA THR A 544 -13.02 5.42 21.92
C THR A 544 -12.73 5.28 23.41
N ILE A 545 -13.51 4.45 24.08
CA ILE A 545 -13.43 4.22 25.53
C ILE A 545 -13.52 2.73 25.85
N SER A 546 -12.77 2.29 26.86
CA SER A 546 -12.82 0.92 27.36
C SER A 546 -14.16 0.61 28.03
N GLU A 547 -14.47 -0.68 28.15
CA GLU A 547 -15.74 -1.11 28.77
C GLU A 547 -15.89 -0.65 30.22
N ASP A 548 -14.79 -0.62 30.97
CA ASP A 548 -14.73 -0.15 32.37
C ASP A 548 -14.69 1.39 32.48
N GLN A 549 -14.73 2.11 31.35
CA GLN A 549 -14.66 3.56 31.23
C GLN A 549 -13.38 4.22 31.76
N ARG A 550 -12.30 3.46 31.96
CA ARG A 550 -11.04 3.97 32.53
C ARG A 550 -10.02 4.39 31.49
N ARG A 551 -9.98 3.73 30.33
CA ARG A 551 -9.04 4.02 29.24
C ARG A 551 -9.78 4.70 28.11
N ILE A 552 -9.27 5.85 27.66
CA ILE A 552 -9.84 6.66 26.59
C ILE A 552 -8.76 6.87 25.56
N THR A 553 -9.05 6.56 24.30
CA THR A 553 -8.14 6.79 23.18
C THR A 553 -8.73 7.83 22.24
N LEU A 554 -7.92 8.79 21.83
CA LEU A 554 -8.28 9.86 20.90
C LEU A 554 -7.33 9.83 19.71
N LEU A 555 -7.86 9.42 18.55
CA LEU A 555 -7.18 9.52 17.27
C LEU A 555 -7.45 10.91 16.66
N LEU A 556 -6.40 11.56 16.17
CA LEU A 556 -6.45 12.87 15.54
C LEU A 556 -5.71 12.80 14.20
N VAL A 557 -6.39 13.11 13.10
CA VAL A 557 -5.82 13.14 11.76
C VAL A 557 -5.79 14.58 11.27
N ASN A 558 -4.61 15.20 11.26
CA ASN A 558 -4.42 16.51 10.64
C ASN A 558 -4.23 16.31 9.13
N ARG A 559 -5.30 16.51 8.38
CA ARG A 559 -5.32 16.44 6.91
C ARG A 559 -4.66 17.65 6.25
N MET A 560 -4.28 18.70 6.98
CA MET A 560 -3.65 19.89 6.41
C MET A 560 -2.19 19.61 6.00
N PRO A 561 -1.80 19.77 4.71
CA PRO A 561 -0.48 19.35 4.25
C PRO A 561 0.68 20.24 4.71
N GLU A 562 0.45 21.54 4.93
CA GLU A 562 1.53 22.51 5.20
C GLU A 562 1.51 23.10 6.62
N ASN A 563 0.33 23.21 7.24
CA ASN A 563 0.16 23.90 8.51
C ASN A 563 0.01 22.95 9.71
N ARG A 564 0.65 23.34 10.80
CA ARG A 564 0.39 22.74 12.11
C ARG A 564 -1.02 23.08 12.57
N MET A 565 -1.57 22.20 13.39
CA MET A 565 -2.89 22.39 13.96
C MET A 565 -2.87 22.26 15.48
N LYS A 566 -3.35 23.28 16.17
CA LYS A 566 -3.62 23.23 17.61
C LYS A 566 -5.03 22.68 17.80
N VAL A 567 -5.14 21.52 18.44
CA VAL A 567 -6.42 20.91 18.79
C VAL A 567 -6.70 21.15 20.27
N VAL A 568 -7.88 21.69 20.57
CA VAL A 568 -8.34 21.99 21.93
C VAL A 568 -9.53 21.09 22.27
N PHE A 569 -9.50 20.43 23.42
CA PHE A 569 -10.59 19.56 23.86
C PHE A 569 -10.66 19.47 25.38
N SER A 570 -11.86 19.19 25.89
CA SER A 570 -12.07 18.98 27.33
C SER A 570 -12.26 17.49 27.60
N LEU A 571 -11.48 16.96 28.55
CA LEU A 571 -11.55 15.55 28.95
C LEU A 571 -11.18 15.40 30.43
N PRO A 572 -12.05 14.81 31.28
CA PRO A 572 -11.78 14.57 32.70
C PRO A 572 -10.88 13.34 32.90
N ALA A 573 -9.72 13.33 32.26
CA ALA A 573 -8.75 12.24 32.28
C ALA A 573 -7.33 12.80 32.13
N SER A 574 -6.33 12.01 32.53
CA SER A 574 -4.91 12.36 32.47
C SER A 574 -4.21 11.63 31.32
N PRO A 575 -3.30 12.29 30.57
CA PRO A 575 -2.63 11.67 29.44
C PRO A 575 -1.63 10.60 29.90
N VAL A 576 -1.58 9.49 29.17
CA VAL A 576 -0.71 8.33 29.42
C VAL A 576 0.37 8.23 28.36
N SER A 577 -0.01 8.16 27.10
CA SER A 577 0.90 7.95 25.96
C SER A 577 0.47 8.78 24.76
N SER A 578 1.39 8.95 23.81
CA SER A 578 1.15 9.65 22.55
C SER A 578 2.02 9.03 21.46
N LEU A 579 1.39 8.56 20.39
CA LEU A 579 2.04 8.01 19.21
C LEU A 579 1.67 8.86 18.00
N GLU A 580 2.60 9.04 17.07
CA GLU A 580 2.39 9.82 15.86
C GLU A 580 2.94 9.09 14.63
N ILE A 581 2.15 9.05 13.56
CA ILE A 581 2.61 8.75 12.20
C ILE A 581 2.82 10.11 11.50
N SER A 582 4.05 10.39 11.11
CA SER A 582 4.38 11.56 10.30
C SER A 582 5.66 11.34 9.50
N SER A 583 5.89 12.23 8.53
CA SER A 583 7.09 12.29 7.71
C SER A 583 7.51 13.75 7.49
N SER A 584 8.52 13.99 6.64
CA SER A 584 8.96 15.34 6.32
C SER A 584 8.08 16.02 5.27
N HIS A 585 7.37 15.23 4.46
CA HIS A 585 6.52 15.68 3.37
C HIS A 585 5.31 14.74 3.19
N PRO A 586 4.10 15.26 2.88
CA PRO A 586 2.90 14.43 2.68
C PRO A 586 3.03 13.36 1.58
N LEU A 587 3.94 13.55 0.63
CA LEU A 587 4.23 12.60 -0.46
C LEU A 587 5.43 11.67 -0.17
N ASP A 588 6.00 11.71 1.04
CA ASP A 588 6.99 10.72 1.44
C ASP A 588 6.35 9.33 1.48
N ALA A 589 7.03 8.32 0.92
CA ALA A 589 6.61 6.92 0.89
C ALA A 589 7.75 6.02 1.40
N ASN A 590 7.39 4.83 1.87
CA ASN A 590 8.36 3.77 2.14
C ASN A 590 8.58 2.96 0.87
N THR A 591 9.84 2.83 0.47
CA THR A 591 10.27 1.98 -0.65
C THR A 591 11.32 0.99 -0.17
N LEU A 592 11.63 -0.03 -0.97
CA LEU A 592 12.68 -1.01 -0.62
C LEU A 592 14.04 -0.33 -0.37
N ASP A 593 14.33 0.75 -1.11
CA ASP A 593 15.54 1.56 -0.92
C ASP A 593 15.45 2.52 0.28
N THR A 594 14.24 2.97 0.63
CA THR A 594 14.01 3.94 1.72
C THR A 594 12.82 3.51 2.61
N PRO A 595 12.99 2.45 3.43
CA PRO A 595 11.85 1.77 4.06
C PRO A 595 11.30 2.45 5.33
N TYR A 596 11.90 3.56 5.78
CA TYR A 596 11.61 4.17 7.08
C TYR A 596 11.31 5.67 7.02
N LYS A 597 10.80 6.18 5.89
CA LYS A 597 10.41 7.59 5.77
C LYS A 597 9.12 7.91 6.52
N VAL A 598 8.14 7.01 6.41
CA VAL A 598 6.88 7.05 7.17
C VAL A 598 6.97 5.94 8.21
N LYS A 599 6.72 6.28 9.48
CA LYS A 599 6.78 5.35 10.61
C LYS A 599 6.03 5.91 11.82
N ILE A 600 5.77 5.06 12.80
CA ILE A 600 5.31 5.48 14.13
C ILE A 600 6.51 6.00 14.93
N GLN A 601 6.31 7.09 15.66
CA GLN A 601 7.25 7.66 16.62
C GLN A 601 6.50 8.26 17.82
N ASP A 602 7.23 8.73 18.83
CA ASP A 602 6.65 9.47 19.95
C ASP A 602 5.90 10.71 19.46
N GLY A 603 4.63 10.81 19.85
CA GLY A 603 3.75 11.91 19.47
C GLY A 603 3.81 13.12 20.40
N PRO A 604 3.12 14.22 20.04
CA PRO A 604 3.04 15.40 20.88
C PRO A 604 2.28 15.11 22.18
N LYS A 605 2.79 15.60 23.30
CA LYS A 605 2.12 15.50 24.61
C LYS A 605 1.09 16.62 24.78
N PRO A 606 -0.18 16.30 25.09
CA PRO A 606 -1.20 17.31 25.36
C PRO A 606 -0.84 18.08 26.64
N LYS A 607 -1.13 19.38 26.66
CA LYS A 607 -0.89 20.29 27.78
C LYS A 607 -2.19 20.89 28.25
N LYS A 608 -2.39 20.96 29.57
CA LYS A 608 -3.58 21.58 30.15
C LYS A 608 -3.41 23.10 30.21
N GLN A 609 -4.36 23.85 29.67
CA GLN A 609 -4.40 25.31 29.73
C GLN A 609 -5.86 25.78 29.83
N ASN A 610 -6.14 26.62 30.83
CA ASN A 610 -7.49 27.15 31.11
C ASN A 610 -8.57 26.05 31.28
N GLY A 611 -8.19 24.90 31.87
CA GLY A 611 -9.10 23.78 32.10
C GLY A 611 -9.15 22.75 30.96
N ASP A 612 -8.82 23.15 29.74
CA ASP A 612 -8.84 22.28 28.55
C ASP A 612 -7.45 21.70 28.22
N TRP A 613 -7.46 20.57 27.52
CA TRP A 613 -6.26 20.00 26.91
C TRP A 613 -6.00 20.65 25.55
N GLN A 614 -4.73 20.88 25.26
CA GLN A 614 -4.26 21.38 23.96
C GLN A 614 -3.11 20.50 23.46
N VAL A 615 -3.18 20.10 22.19
CA VAL A 615 -2.10 19.37 21.51
C VAL A 615 -1.78 20.04 20.18
N MET A 616 -0.50 20.06 19.82
CA MET A 616 -0.03 20.65 18.56
C MET A 616 0.34 19.52 17.60
N LEU A 617 -0.45 19.33 16.55
CA LEU A 617 -0.24 18.34 15.52
C LEU A 617 0.68 18.87 14.42
N LYS A 618 1.51 18.00 13.85
CA LYS A 618 2.28 18.30 12.65
C LYS A 618 1.36 18.38 11.42
N PRO A 619 1.76 19.08 10.34
CA PRO A 619 1.08 18.94 9.06
C PRO A 619 1.07 17.48 8.61
N ALA A 620 0.01 17.06 7.90
CA ALA A 620 -0.15 15.70 7.36
C ALA A 620 0.28 14.61 8.36
N SER A 621 -0.40 14.52 9.50
CA SER A 621 -0.05 13.58 10.56
C SER A 621 -1.26 12.87 11.16
N VAL A 622 -1.02 11.66 11.68
CA VAL A 622 -1.97 10.90 12.49
C VAL A 622 -1.39 10.81 13.90
N THR A 623 -2.14 11.22 14.92
CA THR A 623 -1.73 11.16 16.32
C THR A 623 -2.74 10.35 17.13
N LEU A 624 -2.28 9.34 17.85
CA LEU A 624 -3.07 8.62 18.84
C LEU A 624 -2.65 9.08 20.24
N LEU A 625 -3.61 9.61 20.99
CA LEU A 625 -3.44 9.98 22.39
C LEU A 625 -4.18 8.97 23.28
N GLU A 626 -3.52 8.52 24.34
CA GLU A 626 -4.15 7.72 25.37
C GLU A 626 -4.33 8.54 26.65
N PHE A 627 -5.49 8.39 27.28
CA PHE A 627 -5.85 8.99 28.53
C PHE A 627 -6.39 7.95 29.52
N LYS A 628 -6.13 8.19 30.80
CA LYS A 628 -6.66 7.42 31.92
C LYS A 628 -7.57 8.27 32.78
N ARG A 629 -8.78 7.79 33.02
CA ARG A 629 -9.75 8.34 33.96
C ARG A 629 -9.57 7.67 35.31
N ASP A 630 -9.59 8.48 36.37
CA ASP A 630 -9.46 8.01 37.76
C ASP A 630 -10.69 7.23 38.24
#